data_AF-A0A1B1YHY8-F1
#
_entry.id   AF-A0A1B1YHY8-F1
#
_cell.length_a   1.000
_cell.length_b   1.000
_cell.length_c   1.000
_cell.angle_alpha   90.00
_cell.angle_beta   90.00
_cell.angle_gamma   90.00
#
_symmetry.space_group_name_H-M   'P 1'
#
loop_
_entity.id
_entity.type
_entity.pdbx_description
1 polymer ?
#
loop_
_entity_poly.entity_id
_entity_poly.type
_entity_poly.pdbx_seq_one_letter_code
_entity_poly.pdbx_strand_id
1 'polypeptide(L)'
;MMKTVCLQDWVLKIDVEKTKEYYDSITVEEGCDCDYCKNYIKNCKTFSQEVLDFYTMLGIDPQKEGEFMEFETDTDEHLYMGFYHLVGEIIKKPSKKAKKWDDLNIIRVDNMKFTFTDELDLVPEDFPKPVIQLEFEVVLPWLLEEKCSKKDEDIE
;
A
#
# COMPACT_ATOMS: atom_id res chain seq x y z
N MET A 1 -14.65 12.86 10.20
CA MET A 1 -15.65 12.20 11.10
C MET A 1 -15.64 10.69 10.85
N MET A 2 -15.57 9.87 11.90
CA MET A 2 -15.67 8.41 11.81
C MET A 2 -16.97 7.94 11.13
N LYS A 3 -16.86 7.12 10.09
CA LYS A 3 -17.96 6.50 9.35
C LYS A 3 -17.77 4.99 9.29
N THR A 4 -18.89 4.26 9.34
CA THR A 4 -18.87 2.81 9.13
C THR A 4 -18.85 2.50 7.64
N VAL A 5 -17.91 1.66 7.23
CA VAL A 5 -17.76 1.19 5.84
C VAL A 5 -17.82 -0.33 5.84
N CYS A 6 -18.61 -0.88 4.92
CA CYS A 6 -18.70 -2.33 4.69
C CYS A 6 -17.99 -2.66 3.38
N LEU A 7 -16.93 -3.47 3.46
CA LEU A 7 -16.15 -3.92 2.31
C LEU A 7 -16.19 -5.44 2.27
N GLN A 8 -17.02 -5.99 1.39
CA GLN A 8 -17.37 -7.42 1.45
C GLN A 8 -17.86 -7.78 2.87
N ASP A 9 -17.22 -8.74 3.54
CA ASP A 9 -17.55 -9.16 4.91
C ASP A 9 -16.84 -8.36 6.02
N TRP A 10 -15.96 -7.41 5.65
CA TRP A 10 -15.36 -6.47 6.58
C TRP A 10 -16.34 -5.39 7.01
N VAL A 11 -16.34 -5.09 8.30
CA VAL A 11 -16.97 -3.86 8.82
C VAL A 11 -15.90 -3.04 9.50
N LEU A 12 -15.65 -1.86 8.97
CA LEU A 12 -14.67 -0.92 9.46
C LEU A 12 -15.35 0.34 9.96
N LYS A 13 -14.74 1.01 10.93
CA LYS A 13 -15.11 2.36 11.33
C LYS A 13 -13.91 3.26 11.11
N ILE A 14 -13.95 4.10 10.08
CA ILE A 14 -12.79 4.86 9.61
C ILE A 14 -13.08 6.36 9.53
N ASP A 15 -12.06 7.18 9.75
CA ASP A 15 -12.09 8.62 9.54
C ASP A 15 -11.27 8.95 8.27
N VAL A 16 -11.94 8.89 7.13
CA VAL A 16 -11.33 9.15 5.81
C VAL A 16 -10.78 10.56 5.72
N GLU A 17 -11.45 11.54 6.33
CA GLU A 17 -10.99 12.93 6.33
C GLU A 17 -9.68 13.07 7.09
N LYS A 18 -9.56 12.48 8.29
CA LYS A 18 -8.31 12.52 9.05
C LYS A 18 -7.19 11.72 8.40
N THR A 19 -7.51 10.58 7.79
CA THR A 19 -6.53 9.80 7.03
C THR A 19 -6.00 10.65 5.88
N LYS A 20 -6.90 11.27 5.11
CA LYS A 20 -6.53 12.17 4.02
C LYS A 20 -5.73 13.37 4.49
N GLU A 21 -6.12 14.01 5.60
CA GLU A 21 -5.38 15.14 6.18
C GLU A 21 -3.93 14.75 6.51
N TYR A 22 -3.71 13.56 7.07
CA TYR A 22 -2.37 13.05 7.32
C TYR A 22 -1.60 12.86 6.01
N TYR A 23 -2.17 12.13 5.06
CA TYR A 23 -1.53 11.91 3.75
C TYR A 23 -1.30 13.22 2.97
N ASP A 24 -2.17 14.23 3.10
CA ASP A 24 -1.99 15.54 2.47
C ASP A 24 -0.86 16.36 3.12
N SER A 25 -0.55 16.09 4.40
CA SER A 25 0.48 16.81 5.17
C SER A 25 1.91 16.41 4.82
N ILE A 26 2.09 15.24 4.22
CA ILE A 26 3.37 14.68 3.81
C ILE A 26 3.59 14.81 2.29
N THR A 27 4.85 14.87 1.90
CA THR A 27 5.32 14.91 0.51
C THR A 27 5.86 13.55 0.09
N VAL A 28 5.95 13.31 -1.21
CA VAL A 28 6.51 12.05 -1.74
C VAL A 28 8.01 11.96 -1.43
N GLU A 29 8.68 13.11 -1.41
CA GLU A 29 10.12 13.27 -1.20
C GLU A 29 10.56 12.99 0.25
N GLU A 30 9.63 12.99 1.20
CA GLU A 30 9.89 12.59 2.59
C GLU A 30 10.01 11.06 2.77
N GLY A 31 9.52 10.29 1.79
CA GLY A 31 9.61 8.82 1.79
C GLY A 31 11.01 8.27 1.45
N CYS A 32 11.15 6.95 1.55
CA CYS A 32 12.39 6.25 1.22
C CYS A 32 12.76 6.40 -0.27
N ASP A 33 14.03 6.70 -0.53
CA ASP A 33 14.55 6.97 -1.87
C ASP A 33 15.16 5.73 -2.57
N CYS A 34 15.04 4.53 -1.99
CA CYS A 34 15.58 3.34 -2.63
C CYS A 34 14.88 3.02 -3.96
N ASP A 35 15.56 2.24 -4.80
CA ASP A 35 15.09 1.98 -6.17
C ASP A 35 13.73 1.28 -6.21
N TYR A 36 13.47 0.30 -5.35
CA TYR A 36 12.17 -0.38 -5.36
C TYR A 36 11.02 0.51 -4.88
N CYS A 37 11.25 1.43 -3.93
CA CYS A 37 10.25 2.42 -3.51
C CYS A 37 9.95 3.41 -4.63
N LYS A 38 11.00 3.95 -5.28
CA LYS A 38 10.87 4.82 -6.46
C LYS A 38 10.11 4.12 -7.59
N ASN A 39 10.38 2.83 -7.80
CA ASN A 39 9.68 2.04 -8.80
C ASN A 39 8.19 1.83 -8.46
N TYR A 40 7.86 1.52 -7.21
CA TYR A 40 6.47 1.42 -6.75
C TYR A 40 5.69 2.73 -6.95
N ILE A 41 6.28 3.86 -6.52
CA ILE A 41 5.69 5.20 -6.68
C ILE A 41 5.50 5.53 -8.17
N LYS A 42 6.44 5.14 -9.04
CA LYS A 42 6.28 5.31 -10.50
C LYS A 42 5.12 4.48 -11.05
N ASN A 43 4.92 3.25 -10.56
CA ASN A 43 3.80 2.37 -10.93
C ASN A 43 2.45 2.86 -10.41
N CYS A 44 2.38 3.65 -9.33
CA CYS A 44 1.11 4.22 -8.86
C CYS A 44 0.39 5.04 -9.96
N LYS A 45 1.14 5.63 -10.90
CA LYS A 45 0.59 6.37 -12.05
C LYS A 45 -0.04 5.49 -13.12
N THR A 46 0.20 4.19 -13.07
CA THR A 46 -0.35 3.19 -14.00
C THR A 46 -1.44 2.33 -13.37
N PHE A 47 -1.79 2.56 -12.10
CA PHE A 47 -2.89 1.85 -11.44
C PHE A 47 -4.22 2.13 -12.15
N SER A 48 -5.08 1.12 -12.20
CA SER A 48 -6.42 1.28 -12.75
C SER A 48 -7.26 2.22 -11.90
N GLN A 49 -8.29 2.81 -12.52
CA GLN A 49 -9.19 3.72 -11.80
C GLN A 49 -9.86 3.03 -10.60
N GLU A 50 -10.16 1.73 -10.69
CA GLU A 50 -10.75 0.96 -9.58
C GLU A 50 -9.82 0.90 -8.36
N VAL A 51 -8.52 0.69 -8.59
CA VAL A 51 -7.51 0.70 -7.52
C VAL A 51 -7.36 2.10 -6.93
N LEU A 52 -7.29 3.13 -7.76
CA LEU A 52 -7.20 4.53 -7.29
C LEU A 52 -8.44 4.96 -6.51
N ASP A 53 -9.63 4.55 -6.95
CA ASP A 53 -10.89 4.80 -6.27
C ASP A 53 -10.93 4.07 -4.91
N PHE A 54 -10.38 2.85 -4.82
CA PHE A 54 -10.28 2.12 -3.57
C PHE A 54 -9.39 2.84 -2.55
N TYR A 55 -8.19 3.29 -2.94
CA TYR A 55 -7.33 4.10 -2.07
C TYR A 55 -7.99 5.43 -1.67
N THR A 56 -8.60 6.11 -2.64
CA THR A 56 -9.30 7.39 -2.40
C THR A 56 -10.46 7.22 -1.42
N MET A 57 -11.21 6.12 -1.51
CA MET A 57 -12.31 5.79 -0.60
C MET A 57 -11.82 5.59 0.85
N LEU A 58 -10.56 5.18 1.03
CA LEU A 58 -9.90 5.05 2.34
C LEU A 58 -9.16 6.34 2.79
N GLY A 59 -9.01 7.32 1.89
CA GLY A 59 -8.30 8.58 2.16
C GLY A 59 -6.78 8.45 2.05
N ILE A 60 -6.28 7.42 1.37
CA ILE A 60 -4.85 7.14 1.18
C ILE A 60 -4.41 7.67 -0.19
N ASP A 61 -3.24 8.30 -0.25
CA ASP A 61 -2.49 8.52 -1.49
C ASP A 61 -1.41 7.45 -1.60
N PRO A 62 -1.50 6.51 -2.58
CA PRO A 62 -0.58 5.38 -2.66
C PRO A 62 0.87 5.79 -2.99
N GLN A 63 1.11 7.03 -3.45
CA GLN A 63 2.46 7.53 -3.74
C GLN A 63 3.21 8.02 -2.49
N LYS A 64 2.53 8.13 -1.35
CA LYS A 64 3.06 8.74 -0.12
C LYS A 64 3.32 7.65 0.93
N GLU A 65 3.52 8.06 2.19
CA GLU A 65 3.94 7.20 3.31
C GLU A 65 3.28 5.81 3.28
N GLY A 66 4.11 4.82 3.04
CA GLY A 66 3.79 3.39 3.01
C GLY A 66 5.09 2.60 3.06
N GLU A 67 5.01 1.40 3.62
CA GLU A 67 6.15 0.50 3.68
C GLU A 67 6.07 -0.51 2.55
N PHE A 68 7.13 -0.60 1.76
CA PHE A 68 7.18 -1.41 0.54
C PHE A 68 8.30 -2.44 0.64
N MET A 69 7.97 -3.67 0.30
CA MET A 69 8.91 -4.77 0.15
C MET A 69 8.77 -5.30 -1.28
N GLU A 70 9.90 -5.53 -1.93
CA GLU A 70 9.97 -6.01 -3.30
C GLU A 70 10.67 -7.37 -3.32
N PHE A 71 10.15 -8.27 -4.15
CA PHE A 71 10.72 -9.57 -4.40
C PHE A 71 10.72 -9.84 -5.91
N GLU A 72 11.91 -10.05 -6.45
CA GLU A 72 12.08 -10.45 -7.85
C GLU A 72 11.34 -11.77 -8.11
N THR A 73 10.76 -11.89 -9.29
CA THR A 73 10.15 -13.14 -9.76
C THR A 73 10.99 -13.75 -10.89
N ASP A 74 10.60 -14.93 -11.37
CA ASP A 74 11.29 -15.58 -12.50
C ASP A 74 11.05 -14.86 -13.85
N THR A 75 10.20 -13.82 -13.87
CA THR A 75 9.90 -12.96 -15.02
C THR A 75 10.41 -11.53 -14.77
N ASP A 76 10.33 -10.63 -15.75
CA ASP A 76 10.61 -9.18 -15.57
C ASP A 76 9.52 -8.45 -14.72
N GLU A 77 8.84 -9.20 -13.85
CA GLU A 77 7.79 -8.74 -12.96
C GLU A 77 8.28 -8.80 -11.51
N HIS A 78 7.77 -7.89 -10.68
CA HIS A 78 8.21 -7.71 -9.31
C HIS A 78 7.00 -7.85 -8.38
N LEU A 79 7.11 -8.75 -7.41
CA LEU A 79 6.10 -8.90 -6.36
C LEU A 79 6.33 -7.81 -5.31
N TYR A 80 5.36 -6.92 -5.19
CA TYR A 80 5.30 -5.94 -4.12
C TYR A 80 4.35 -6.41 -3.03
N MET A 81 4.85 -6.36 -1.80
CA MET A 81 4.05 -6.43 -0.59
C MET A 81 4.28 -5.18 0.22
N GLY A 82 3.28 -4.72 0.94
CA GLY A 82 3.45 -3.51 1.72
C GLY A 82 2.25 -3.16 2.54
N PHE A 83 2.31 -2.02 3.21
CA PHE A 83 1.21 -1.55 4.00
C PHE A 83 1.12 -0.03 4.14
N TYR A 84 -0.10 0.42 4.45
CA TYR A 84 -0.48 1.79 4.73
C TYR A 84 -1.24 1.84 6.05
N HIS A 85 -1.26 3.00 6.70
CA HIS A 85 -2.04 3.21 7.92
C HIS A 85 -3.29 4.04 7.62
N LEU A 86 -4.35 3.77 8.36
CA LEU A 86 -5.60 4.53 8.27
C LEU A 86 -6.17 4.77 9.66
N VAL A 87 -6.84 5.91 9.82
CA VAL A 87 -7.46 6.30 11.08
C VAL A 87 -8.78 5.53 11.23
N GLY A 88 -8.83 4.56 12.14
CA GLY A 88 -10.01 3.73 12.28
C GLY A 88 -9.88 2.55 13.24
N GLU A 89 -10.90 1.70 13.21
CA GLU A 89 -11.02 0.46 13.97
C GLU A 89 -11.69 -0.63 13.12
N ILE A 90 -11.24 -1.87 13.27
CA ILE A 90 -11.90 -3.04 12.67
C ILE A 90 -13.05 -3.47 13.61
N ILE A 91 -14.29 -3.31 13.15
CA ILE A 91 -15.48 -3.70 13.91
C ILE A 91 -15.79 -5.19 13.70
N LYS A 92 -15.58 -5.70 12.49
CA LYS A 92 -15.77 -7.12 12.13
C LYS A 92 -14.77 -7.55 11.06
N LYS A 93 -14.04 -8.63 11.33
CA LYS A 93 -13.26 -9.40 10.34
C LYS A 93 -14.17 -10.45 9.66
N PRO A 94 -13.96 -10.79 8.37
CA PRO A 94 -14.73 -11.81 7.67
C PRO A 94 -14.74 -13.18 8.38
N SER A 95 -13.58 -13.63 8.86
CA SER A 95 -13.47 -14.86 9.64
C SER A 95 -12.45 -14.73 10.78
N LYS A 96 -12.87 -15.03 12.01
CA LYS A 96 -11.99 -15.05 13.20
C LYS A 96 -11.01 -16.22 13.22
N LYS A 97 -11.21 -17.23 12.37
CA LYS A 97 -10.38 -18.44 12.30
C LYS A 97 -9.47 -18.47 11.07
N ALA A 98 -9.73 -17.62 10.10
CA ALA A 98 -8.94 -17.51 8.88
C ALA A 98 -7.64 -16.76 9.19
N LYS A 99 -6.55 -17.14 8.50
CA LYS A 99 -5.29 -16.38 8.54
C LYS A 99 -5.49 -15.00 7.91
N LYS A 100 -4.60 -14.04 8.20
CA LYS A 100 -4.68 -12.67 7.63
C LYS A 100 -4.73 -12.68 6.09
N TRP A 101 -3.87 -13.49 5.48
CA TRP A 101 -3.79 -13.74 4.04
C TRP A 101 -4.52 -15.04 3.66
N ASP A 102 -5.81 -15.09 3.97
CA ASP A 102 -6.75 -16.15 3.56
C ASP A 102 -7.73 -15.54 2.56
N ASP A 103 -8.16 -16.30 1.55
CA ASP A 103 -9.07 -15.78 0.50
C ASP A 103 -10.36 -15.18 1.07
N LEU A 104 -10.82 -15.61 2.25
CA LEU A 104 -11.98 -15.03 2.91
C LEU A 104 -11.75 -13.62 3.47
N ASN A 105 -10.49 -13.26 3.74
CA ASN A 105 -10.09 -11.96 4.27
C ASN A 105 -9.59 -11.00 3.18
N ILE A 106 -9.27 -11.51 1.99
CA ILE A 106 -8.69 -10.75 0.88
C ILE A 106 -9.78 -10.01 0.10
N ILE A 107 -9.61 -8.69 -0.01
CA ILE A 107 -10.33 -7.86 -0.97
C ILE A 107 -9.49 -7.79 -2.25
N ARG A 108 -10.11 -8.06 -3.40
CA ARG A 108 -9.46 -7.99 -4.71
C ARG A 108 -10.03 -6.80 -5.48
N VAL A 109 -9.15 -5.92 -5.93
CA VAL A 109 -9.49 -4.78 -6.79
C VAL A 109 -8.49 -4.83 -7.95
N ASP A 110 -8.99 -5.15 -9.15
CA ASP A 110 -8.15 -5.42 -10.31
C ASP A 110 -7.02 -6.44 -10.01
N ASN A 111 -5.76 -6.09 -10.24
CA ASN A 111 -4.59 -6.92 -9.97
C ASN A 111 -4.10 -6.85 -8.51
N MET A 112 -4.72 -6.03 -7.67
CA MET A 112 -4.28 -5.78 -6.30
C MET A 112 -5.10 -6.57 -5.29
N LYS A 113 -4.40 -7.15 -4.30
CA LYS A 113 -5.00 -7.83 -3.15
C LYS A 113 -4.78 -7.00 -1.91
N PHE A 114 -5.81 -6.91 -1.08
CA PHE A 114 -5.79 -6.13 0.16
C PHE A 114 -6.30 -6.94 1.35
N THR A 115 -5.82 -6.64 2.53
CA THR A 115 -6.37 -7.12 3.80
C THR A 115 -6.19 -6.07 4.89
N PHE A 116 -7.02 -6.11 5.94
CA PHE A 116 -6.93 -5.18 7.06
C PHE A 116 -6.45 -5.89 8.32
N THR A 117 -5.69 -5.18 9.16
CA THR A 117 -5.25 -5.69 10.45
C THR A 117 -5.16 -4.59 11.51
N ASP A 118 -5.35 -5.00 12.76
CA ASP A 118 -5.12 -4.23 13.98
C ASP A 118 -3.76 -4.58 14.63
N GLU A 119 -3.00 -5.49 14.03
CA GLU A 119 -1.57 -5.70 14.28
C GLU A 119 -0.80 -4.63 13.49
N LEU A 120 -0.18 -3.69 14.21
CA LEU A 120 0.40 -2.49 13.62
C LEU A 120 1.93 -2.59 13.56
N ASP A 121 2.50 -2.24 12.42
CA ASP A 121 3.94 -2.10 12.22
C ASP A 121 4.27 -0.68 11.75
N LEU A 122 5.42 -0.15 12.20
CA LEU A 122 6.01 1.10 11.71
C LEU A 122 5.04 2.31 11.64
N VAL A 123 4.10 2.43 12.60
CA VAL A 123 3.17 3.56 12.66
C VAL A 123 3.94 4.85 12.99
N PRO A 124 3.83 5.90 12.16
CA PRO A 124 4.46 7.19 12.45
C PRO A 124 4.00 7.76 13.80
N GLU A 125 4.91 8.41 14.55
CA GLU A 125 4.63 8.87 15.92
C GLU A 125 3.46 9.88 15.99
N ASP A 126 3.31 10.68 14.93
CA ASP A 126 2.29 11.72 14.79
C ASP A 126 1.03 11.23 14.06
N PHE A 127 0.96 9.96 13.65
CA PHE A 127 -0.20 9.41 12.96
C PHE A 127 -1.45 9.45 13.85
N PRO A 128 -2.61 9.96 13.35
CA PRO A 128 -3.80 10.11 14.18
C PRO A 128 -4.38 8.77 14.64
N LYS A 129 -4.81 8.71 15.90
CA LYS A 129 -5.41 7.50 16.51
C LYS A 129 -6.95 7.53 16.48
N PRO A 130 -7.63 6.37 16.52
CA PRO A 130 -7.11 4.99 16.47
C PRO A 130 -6.58 4.62 15.08
N VAL A 131 -5.75 3.58 15.00
CA VAL A 131 -5.04 3.17 13.77
C VAL A 131 -5.37 1.73 13.42
N ILE A 132 -5.61 1.47 12.14
CA ILE A 132 -5.56 0.12 11.55
C ILE A 132 -4.64 0.15 10.32
N GLN A 133 -4.15 -1.01 9.91
CA GLN A 133 -3.21 -1.17 8.81
C GLN A 133 -3.91 -1.85 7.63
N LEU A 134 -3.75 -1.27 6.44
CA LEU A 134 -4.10 -1.85 5.15
C LEU A 134 -2.85 -2.49 4.58
N GLU A 135 -2.85 -3.80 4.41
CA GLU A 135 -1.77 -4.50 3.71
C GLU A 135 -2.17 -4.81 2.29
N PHE A 136 -1.20 -4.83 1.39
CA PHE A 136 -1.41 -5.12 -0.01
C PHE A 136 -0.38 -6.10 -0.57
N GLU A 137 -0.78 -6.75 -1.66
CA GLU A 137 0.07 -7.57 -2.52
C GLU A 137 -0.29 -7.25 -3.98
N VAL A 138 0.71 -6.98 -4.80
CA VAL A 138 0.55 -6.69 -6.24
C VAL A 138 1.80 -7.09 -7.02
N VAL A 139 1.62 -7.50 -8.27
CA VAL A 139 2.72 -7.72 -9.22
C VAL A 139 2.82 -6.51 -10.14
N LEU A 140 4.01 -5.90 -10.22
CA LEU A 140 4.27 -4.67 -10.98
C LEU A 140 5.51 -4.81 -11.85
N PRO A 141 5.55 -4.13 -13.02
CA PRO A 141 6.78 -4.06 -13.82
C PRO A 141 7.84 -3.17 -13.18
N TRP A 142 9.09 -3.35 -13.60
CA TRP A 142 10.15 -2.37 -13.35
C TRP A 142 10.10 -1.26 -14.40
N LEU A 143 9.84 -0.03 -13.95
CA LEU A 143 9.70 1.16 -14.77
C LEU A 143 10.90 2.10 -14.68
N LEU A 144 11.78 1.97 -13.68
CA LEU A 144 12.98 2.78 -13.60
C LEU A 144 13.94 2.36 -14.71
N GLU A 145 14.53 3.35 -15.40
CA GLU A 145 15.62 3.06 -16.32
C GLU A 145 16.78 2.49 -15.50
N GLU A 146 17.32 1.35 -15.91
CA GLU A 146 18.59 0.90 -15.38
C GLU A 146 19.60 2.02 -15.59
N LYS A 147 20.32 2.43 -14.53
CA LYS A 147 21.53 3.23 -14.75
C LYS A 147 22.42 2.40 -15.65
N CYS A 148 22.59 2.86 -16.90
CA CYS A 148 23.59 2.34 -17.81
C CYS A 148 24.95 2.51 -17.11
N SER A 149 25.37 1.49 -16.37
CA SER A 149 26.76 1.36 -15.96
C SER A 149 27.49 1.08 -17.25
N LYS A 150 28.05 2.13 -17.85
CA LYS A 150 29.14 1.95 -18.79
C LYS A 150 30.17 1.12 -18.02
N LYS A 151 30.24 -0.17 -18.33
CA LYS A 151 31.46 -0.91 -18.15
C LYS A 151 32.42 -0.22 -19.09
N ASP A 152 33.22 0.69 -18.55
CA ASP A 152 34.39 1.15 -19.25
C ASP A 152 35.17 -0.13 -19.59
N GLU A 153 35.21 -0.39 -20.90
CA GLU A 153 36.09 -1.38 -21.48
C GLU A 153 37.51 -0.93 -21.16
N ASP A 154 38.09 -1.44 -20.07
CA ASP A 154 39.54 -1.45 -19.90
C ASP A 154 40.12 -2.42 -20.93
N ILE A 155 40.21 -1.93 -22.18
CA ILE A 155 41.18 -2.38 -23.16
C ILE A 155 42.48 -1.68 -22.78
N GLU A 156 43.39 -2.41 -22.14
CA GLU A 156 44.83 -2.34 -22.38
C GLU A 156 45.53 -3.63 -21.91
#